data_AF-A0A9P7N8J5-F1
#
_entry.id   AF-A0A9P7N8J5-F1
#
_cell.length_a   1.000
_cell.length_b   1.000
_cell.length_c   1.000
_cell.angle_alpha   90.00
_cell.angle_beta   90.00
_cell.angle_gamma   90.00
#
_symmetry.space_group_name_H-M   'P 1'
#
loop_
_entity.id
_entity.type
_entity.pdbx_description
1 polymer ?
#
loop_
_entity_poly.entity_id
_entity_poly.type
_entity_poly.pdbx_seq_one_letter_code
_entity_poly.pdbx_strand_id
1 'polypeptide(L)'
;MRPSGRGPSLPWPPPSSGRVRRGPPWKPSSPLRRWSWNPTRGGASPAVGAVIKPKTAGAASATHCAFTSGGVVPGGTSFTTYSPAQGCLIPHGVAGVTYLFLSKAAPLDGVLTDEDTIAGPIFLGL
;
A
#
# COMPACT_ATOMS: atom_id res chain seq x y z
N MET A 1 -40.54 -77.96 14.86
CA MET A 1 -41.49 -76.83 14.75
C MET A 1 -40.69 -75.53 14.58
N ARG A 2 -40.70 -74.95 13.36
CA ARG A 2 -40.28 -73.55 13.07
C ARG A 2 -41.57 -72.74 12.89
N PRO A 3 -41.56 -71.45 13.26
CA PRO A 3 -41.93 -70.42 12.29
C PRO A 3 -40.97 -69.21 12.35
N SER A 4 -40.40 -68.78 11.23
CA SER A 4 -40.91 -67.75 10.31
C SER A 4 -40.52 -66.32 10.74
N GLY A 5 -39.53 -65.74 10.05
CA GLY A 5 -39.16 -64.34 10.28
C GLY A 5 -38.06 -63.81 9.36
N ARG A 6 -38.45 -63.47 8.11
CA ARG A 6 -37.97 -62.35 7.27
C ARG A 6 -36.44 -62.12 7.09
N GLY A 7 -36.01 -62.38 5.86
CA GLY A 7 -35.19 -61.42 5.08
C GLY A 7 -33.69 -61.72 4.97
N PRO A 8 -33.14 -61.88 3.76
CA PRO A 8 -31.70 -61.86 3.56
C PRO A 8 -31.18 -60.44 3.78
N SER A 9 -30.24 -60.28 4.70
CA SER A 9 -29.45 -59.08 4.90
C SER A 9 -28.73 -58.75 3.60
N LEU A 10 -29.30 -57.82 2.83
CA LEU A 10 -28.74 -57.32 1.61
C LEU A 10 -27.35 -56.71 1.89
N PRO A 11 -26.39 -56.90 0.96
CA PRO A 11 -25.07 -56.33 1.09
C PRO A 11 -25.16 -54.81 1.14
N TRP A 12 -24.31 -54.24 1.98
CA TRP A 12 -24.02 -52.82 2.12
C TRP A 12 -24.15 -52.05 0.79
N PRO A 13 -24.78 -50.86 0.78
CA PRO A 13 -24.76 -50.02 -0.40
C PRO A 13 -23.30 -49.61 -0.69
N PRO A 14 -22.85 -49.66 -1.96
CA PRO A 14 -21.57 -49.09 -2.31
C PRO A 14 -21.58 -47.57 -2.03
N PRO A 15 -20.43 -46.98 -1.70
CA PRO A 15 -20.33 -45.54 -1.51
C PRO A 15 -20.83 -44.84 -2.78
N SER A 16 -21.72 -43.87 -2.55
CA SER A 16 -22.23 -42.93 -3.52
C SER A 16 -21.12 -42.56 -4.50
N SER A 17 -21.36 -42.90 -5.76
CA SER A 17 -20.58 -42.47 -6.92
C SER A 17 -20.70 -40.95 -7.04
N GLY A 18 -19.96 -40.26 -6.17
CA GLY A 18 -19.55 -38.88 -6.37
C GLY A 18 -18.81 -38.86 -7.69
N ARG A 19 -19.51 -38.45 -8.74
CA ARG A 19 -18.92 -38.10 -10.02
C ARG A 19 -17.93 -36.99 -9.71
N VAL A 20 -16.69 -37.38 -9.44
CA VAL A 20 -15.52 -36.52 -9.49
C VAL A 20 -15.61 -35.90 -10.87
N ARG A 21 -16.10 -34.65 -10.93
CA ARG A 21 -15.86 -33.81 -12.09
C ARG A 21 -14.34 -33.81 -12.19
N ARG A 22 -13.81 -34.60 -13.12
CA ARG A 22 -12.43 -34.51 -13.58
C ARG A 22 -12.31 -33.11 -14.18
N GLY A 23 -12.09 -32.14 -13.29
CA GLY A 23 -11.52 -30.86 -13.67
C GLY A 23 -10.16 -31.12 -14.30
N PRO A 24 -9.76 -30.32 -15.29
CA PRO A 24 -8.48 -30.50 -15.97
C PRO A 24 -7.33 -30.50 -14.96
N PRO A 25 -6.27 -31.30 -15.20
CA PRO A 25 -5.11 -31.35 -14.33
C PRO A 25 -4.48 -29.96 -14.30
N TRP A 26 -4.52 -29.33 -13.14
CA TRP A 26 -3.75 -28.15 -12.77
C TRP A 26 -3.57 -27.07 -13.88
N LYS A 27 -4.63 -26.35 -14.21
CA LYS A 27 -4.44 -24.97 -14.65
C LYS A 27 -4.37 -24.11 -13.39
N PRO A 28 -3.23 -23.45 -13.08
CA PRO A 28 -3.25 -22.39 -12.09
C PRO A 28 -4.09 -21.25 -12.67
N SER A 29 -5.34 -21.12 -12.22
CA SER A 29 -6.25 -20.04 -12.59
C SER A 29 -5.83 -18.71 -11.96
N SER A 30 -4.57 -18.30 -12.17
CA SER A 30 -3.98 -16.96 -12.11
C SER A 30 -2.45 -17.08 -12.00
N PRO A 31 -1.69 -17.27 -13.09
CA PRO A 31 -0.27 -16.97 -13.02
C PRO A 31 -0.14 -15.43 -12.93
N LEU A 32 0.52 -14.94 -11.88
CA LEU A 32 0.86 -13.52 -11.64
C LEU A 32 -0.21 -12.61 -11.00
N ARG A 33 -1.05 -13.13 -10.09
CA ARG A 33 -1.70 -12.30 -9.05
C ARG A 33 -1.11 -12.60 -7.66
N ARG A 34 0.22 -12.56 -7.55
CA ARG A 34 0.97 -12.71 -6.30
C ARG A 34 2.02 -11.61 -6.30
N TRP A 35 1.64 -10.41 -5.87
CA TRP A 35 2.34 -9.12 -6.04
C TRP A 35 2.08 -8.43 -7.38
N SER A 36 0.80 -8.22 -7.72
CA SER A 36 0.50 -7.03 -8.53
C SER A 36 0.56 -5.82 -7.60
N TRP A 37 1.78 -5.43 -7.25
CA TRP A 37 2.07 -4.06 -6.89
C TRP A 37 1.73 -3.26 -8.15
N ASN A 38 0.48 -2.80 -8.24
CA ASN A 38 0.01 -1.95 -9.32
C ASN A 38 0.13 -0.52 -8.78
N PRO A 39 1.23 0.21 -9.04
CA PRO A 39 1.42 1.56 -8.49
C PRO A 39 0.34 2.54 -8.95
N THR A 40 -0.49 2.15 -9.93
CA THR A 40 -1.62 2.91 -10.46
C THR A 40 -2.97 2.64 -9.76
N ARG A 41 -3.01 1.86 -8.66
CA ARG A 41 -4.22 1.79 -7.82
C ARG A 41 -4.25 2.96 -6.84
N GLY A 42 -4.71 4.12 -7.31
CA GLY A 42 -5.41 5.05 -6.41
C GLY A 42 -5.00 6.53 -6.41
N GLY A 43 -4.31 7.03 -7.44
CA GLY A 43 -4.08 8.46 -7.58
C GLY A 43 -3.07 8.75 -8.67
N ALA A 44 -3.26 9.84 -9.41
CA ALA A 44 -2.18 10.35 -10.25
C ALA A 44 -0.95 10.59 -9.36
N SER A 45 0.20 10.05 -9.77
CA SER A 45 1.48 10.44 -9.21
C SER A 45 1.59 11.95 -9.29
N PRO A 46 1.79 12.66 -8.17
CA PRO A 46 1.98 14.09 -8.23
C PRO A 46 3.24 14.37 -9.05
N ALA A 47 3.22 15.40 -9.89
CA ALA A 47 4.38 15.80 -10.68
C ALA A 47 5.20 16.85 -9.92
N VAL A 48 6.48 16.99 -10.25
CA VAL A 48 7.28 18.14 -9.79
C VAL A 48 6.54 19.45 -10.09
N GLY A 49 6.51 20.38 -9.13
CA GLY A 49 5.73 21.61 -9.21
C GLY A 49 4.23 21.46 -8.89
N ALA A 50 3.73 20.23 -8.69
CA ALA A 50 2.38 20.02 -8.18
C ALA A 50 2.28 20.44 -6.71
N VAL A 51 1.05 20.75 -6.31
CA VAL A 51 0.72 21.13 -4.94
C VAL A 51 0.01 19.96 -4.25
N ILE A 52 0.59 19.49 -3.16
CA ILE A 52 0.06 18.38 -2.35
C ILE A 52 -0.53 18.95 -1.07
N LYS A 53 -1.76 18.56 -0.76
CA LYS A 53 -2.40 18.89 0.52
C LYS A 53 -2.42 17.64 1.41
N PRO A 54 -1.37 17.41 2.22
CA PRO A 54 -1.34 16.27 3.12
C PRO A 54 -2.50 16.37 4.12
N LYS A 55 -3.33 15.33 4.17
CA LYS A 55 -4.41 15.19 5.15
C LYS A 55 -3.91 14.34 6.31
N THR A 56 -3.12 14.93 7.21
CA THR A 56 -2.58 14.25 8.38
C THR A 56 -3.02 14.95 9.67
N ALA A 57 -3.10 14.19 10.75
CA ALA A 57 -3.22 14.77 12.09
C ALA A 57 -1.92 15.56 12.38
N GLY A 58 -2.06 16.82 12.82
CA GLY A 58 -0.91 17.70 13.09
C GLY A 58 -0.53 18.64 11.94
N ALA A 59 -1.17 18.53 10.77
CA ALA A 59 -0.93 19.45 9.66
C ALA A 59 -1.06 20.93 10.05
N ALA A 60 -1.98 21.27 10.97
CA ALA A 60 -2.15 22.64 11.44
C ALA A 60 -0.94 23.23 12.20
N SER A 61 -0.09 22.39 12.79
CA SER A 61 1.10 22.82 13.55
C SER A 61 2.38 22.76 12.72
N ALA A 62 2.30 22.28 11.48
CA ALA A 62 3.44 22.22 10.58
C ALA A 62 3.66 23.58 9.91
N THR A 63 4.92 23.89 9.64
CA THR A 63 5.35 25.12 8.94
C THR A 63 6.13 24.79 7.67
N HIS A 64 6.65 23.57 7.57
CA HIS A 64 7.44 23.09 6.44
C HIS A 64 7.02 21.69 5.98
N CYS A 65 7.27 21.44 4.70
CA CYS A 65 7.15 20.16 4.04
C CYS A 65 8.55 19.65 3.76
N ALA A 66 8.89 18.51 4.33
CA ALA A 66 10.17 17.86 4.16
C ALA A 66 10.02 16.72 3.15
N PHE A 67 10.65 16.87 1.98
CA PHE A 67 10.62 15.91 0.89
C PHE A 67 11.93 15.12 0.87
N THR A 68 11.92 13.91 1.41
CA THR A 68 13.09 13.04 1.43
C THR A 68 13.10 12.15 0.19
N SER A 69 14.16 12.20 -0.62
CA SER A 69 14.35 11.33 -1.78
C SER A 69 15.83 10.97 -1.93
N GLY A 70 16.11 9.81 -2.53
CA GLY A 70 17.49 9.28 -2.66
C GLY A 70 18.44 10.10 -3.55
N GLY A 71 17.98 11.21 -4.13
CA GLY A 71 18.76 12.08 -5.03
C GLY A 71 19.00 13.51 -4.51
N VAL A 72 18.47 13.88 -3.34
CA VAL A 72 18.66 15.24 -2.79
C VAL A 72 19.96 15.30 -1.97
N VAL A 73 20.80 16.30 -2.23
CA VAL A 73 22.11 16.52 -1.56
C VAL A 73 22.09 17.90 -0.92
N PRO A 74 22.64 18.12 0.29
CA PRO A 74 23.49 17.23 1.10
C PRO A 74 22.77 16.25 2.04
N GLY A 75 21.53 16.52 2.47
CA GLY A 75 20.86 15.75 3.53
C GLY A 75 19.73 14.82 3.08
N GLY A 76 19.55 14.57 1.78
CA GLY A 76 18.47 13.69 1.30
C GLY A 76 17.08 14.31 1.36
N THR A 77 16.92 15.49 1.98
CA THR A 77 15.62 16.12 2.24
C THR A 77 15.58 17.55 1.73
N SER A 78 14.55 17.86 0.93
CA SER A 78 14.28 19.21 0.46
C SER A 78 13.11 19.80 1.25
N PHE A 79 13.31 20.98 1.82
CA PHE A 79 12.27 21.67 2.58
C PHE A 79 11.56 22.72 1.73
N THR A 80 10.23 22.72 1.77
CA THR A 80 9.41 23.80 1.22
C THR A 80 8.46 24.34 2.28
N THR A 81 7.98 25.56 2.11
CA THR A 81 7.05 26.18 3.06
C THR A 81 5.70 25.48 2.99
N TYR A 82 5.12 25.16 4.15
CA TYR A 82 3.79 24.59 4.27
C TYR A 82 2.77 25.66 4.65
N SER A 83 1.60 25.58 4.04
CA SER A 83 0.41 26.32 4.47
C SER A 83 -0.81 25.40 4.40
N PRO A 84 -1.71 25.40 5.39
CA PRO A 84 -2.94 24.60 5.32
C PRO A 84 -3.82 24.93 4.10
N ALA A 85 -3.81 26.18 3.67
CA ALA A 85 -4.61 26.66 2.54
C ALA A 85 -3.97 26.30 1.18
N GLN A 86 -2.64 26.46 1.08
CA GLN A 86 -1.91 26.23 -0.17
C GLN A 86 -1.48 24.77 -0.31
N GLY A 87 -0.94 24.15 0.75
CA GLY A 87 -0.33 22.82 0.72
C GLY A 87 1.20 22.90 0.61
N CYS A 88 1.81 21.79 0.20
CA CYS A 88 3.22 21.64 -0.09
C CYS A 88 3.45 21.72 -1.60
N LEU A 89 4.28 22.66 -2.05
CA LEU A 89 4.76 22.65 -3.43
C LEU A 89 5.93 21.67 -3.54
N ILE A 90 5.89 20.80 -4.56
CA ILE A 90 6.95 19.82 -4.79
C ILE A 90 8.15 20.50 -5.46
N PRO A 91 9.31 20.56 -4.80
CA PRO A 91 10.48 21.26 -5.32
C PRO A 91 11.03 20.58 -6.57
N HIS A 92 11.73 21.35 -7.40
CA HIS A 92 12.50 20.78 -8.50
C HIS A 92 13.76 20.09 -7.93
N GLY A 93 14.02 18.84 -8.34
CA GLY A 93 15.16 18.07 -7.84
C GLY A 93 14.79 16.88 -6.94
N VAL A 94 13.51 16.70 -6.61
CA VAL A 94 13.00 15.43 -6.08
C VAL A 94 12.46 14.58 -7.24
N ALA A 95 12.89 13.32 -7.33
CA ALA A 95 12.50 12.41 -8.39
C ALA A 95 12.45 10.97 -7.87
N GLY A 96 11.55 10.15 -8.43
CA GLY A 96 11.36 8.77 -8.03
C GLY A 96 10.63 8.65 -6.70
N VAL A 97 11.08 7.72 -5.85
CA VAL A 97 10.48 7.48 -4.55
C VAL A 97 10.81 8.65 -3.61
N THR A 98 9.79 9.45 -3.31
CA THR A 98 9.88 10.60 -2.43
C THR A 98 8.95 10.43 -1.23
N TYR A 99 9.44 10.75 -0.04
CA TYR A 99 8.67 10.72 1.19
C TYR A 99 8.41 12.15 1.65
N LEU A 100 7.14 12.50 1.78
CA LEU A 100 6.71 13.79 2.31
C LEU A 100 6.44 13.67 3.80
N PHE A 101 7.15 14.45 4.60
CA PHE A 101 6.92 14.64 6.02
C PHE A 101 6.49 16.09 6.27
N LEU A 102 5.70 16.31 7.32
CA LEU A 102 5.38 17.65 7.79
C LEU A 102 6.26 17.97 8.98
N SER A 103 6.97 19.09 8.94
CA SER A 103 7.85 19.51 10.03
C SER A 103 7.54 20.93 10.49
N LYS A 104 7.97 21.25 11.72
CA LYS A 104 7.91 22.60 12.29
C LYS A 104 9.20 23.41 12.08
N ALA A 105 10.25 22.76 11.58
CA ALA A 105 11.55 23.37 11.30
C ALA A 105 12.15 22.81 9.98
N ALA A 106 13.03 23.58 9.37
CA ALA A 106 13.76 23.23 8.15
C ALA A 106 15.26 23.46 8.35
N PRO A 107 15.99 22.48 8.89
CA PRO A 107 17.43 22.56 9.09
C PRO A 107 18.19 22.72 7.77
N LEU A 108 19.22 23.58 7.74
CA LEU A 108 20.02 23.84 6.53
C LEU A 108 20.96 22.68 6.17
N ASP A 109 21.26 21.81 7.13
CA ASP A 109 22.03 20.58 6.92
C ASP A 109 21.23 19.49 6.18
N GLY A 110 19.92 19.69 6.01
CA GLY A 110 19.04 18.75 5.32
C GLY A 110 18.64 17.55 6.19
N VAL A 111 18.98 17.56 7.49
CA VAL A 111 18.67 16.47 8.42
C VAL A 111 17.28 16.71 9.00
N LEU A 112 16.36 15.79 8.74
CA LEU A 112 15.05 15.79 9.37
C LEU A 112 15.11 14.94 10.64
N THR A 113 14.92 15.55 11.81
CA THR A 113 14.83 14.82 13.09
C THR A 113 13.38 14.51 13.46
N ASP A 114 13.19 13.56 14.37
CA ASP A 114 11.88 13.16 14.86
C ASP A 114 11.20 14.28 15.67
N GLU A 115 11.98 15.11 16.38
CA GLU A 115 11.46 16.23 17.18
C GLU A 115 10.85 17.34 16.31
N ASP A 116 11.36 17.48 15.08
CA ASP A 116 10.87 18.43 14.10
C ASP A 116 9.71 17.88 13.28
N THR A 117 9.59 16.56 13.17
CA THR A 117 8.54 15.87 12.42
C THR A 117 7.22 15.87 13.18
N ILE A 118 6.21 16.55 12.61
CA ILE A 118 4.86 16.62 13.16
C ILE A 118 3.98 15.49 12.64
N ALA A 119 4.13 15.12 11.37
CA ALA A 119 3.38 14.03 10.78
C ALA A 119 4.29 13.09 9.98
N GLY A 120 3.99 11.80 10.10
CA GLY A 120 4.72 10.72 9.45
C GLY A 120 4.64 10.76 7.91
N PRO A 121 5.48 9.95 7.25
CA PRO A 121 5.71 10.05 5.82
C PRO A 121 4.51 9.62 4.99
N ILE A 122 4.22 10.42 3.97
CA ILE A 122 3.37 10.03 2.85
C ILE A 122 4.28 9.66 1.68
N PHE A 123 4.02 8.51 1.07
CA PHE A 123 4.73 8.09 -0.14
C PHE A 123 4.24 8.86 -1.36
N LEU A 124 5.19 9.43 -2.11
CA LEU A 124 4.99 10.10 -3.38
C LEU A 124 5.87 9.41 -4.43
N GLY A 125 5.26 8.87 -5.48
CA GLY A 125 6.01 8.42 -6.66
C GLY A 125 6.08 9.57 -7.65
N LEU A 126 7.21 10.26 -7.71
CA LEU A 126 7.49 11.39 -8.63
C LEU A 126 8.22 10.93 -9.88
#